data_AF-A0A957IZW0-F1
#
_entry.id   AF-A0A957IZW0-F1
#
_cell.length_a   1.000
_cell.length_b   1.000
_cell.length_c   1.000
_cell.angle_alpha   90.00
_cell.angle_beta   90.00
_cell.angle_gamma   90.00
#
_symmetry.space_group_name_H-M   'P 1'
#
loop_
_entity.id
_entity.type
_entity.pdbx_description
1 polymer ?
#
loop_
_entity_poly.entity_id
_entity_poly.type
_entity_poly.pdbx_seq_one_letter_code
_entity_poly.pdbx_strand_id
1 'polypeptide(L)'
;MTAGSILLGIALLAAVVLYLAYPFWGAQEQTRRRRQTQRDLLLEQKEALLAQIRSLDFDHETGKLPDEMHVQQRAGLMAEATAVLQQLDALSGKGEVDRAIEAAVARARRQPAPDDAIEAAVARARRRAPAPTNGHAARFCPQCGMAVTQTDKFCAACGHHLIAVQNKA
;
A
#
# COMPACT_ATOMS: atom_id res chain seq x y z
N MET A 1 29.57 15.07 -59.21
CA MET A 1 28.28 15.80 -59.35
C MET A 1 27.07 14.98 -58.92
N THR A 2 27.13 13.64 -58.89
CA THR A 2 26.04 12.75 -58.47
C THR A 2 25.85 12.65 -56.94
N ALA A 3 26.93 12.72 -56.16
CA ALA A 3 26.83 12.64 -54.70
C ALA A 3 26.00 13.81 -54.10
N GLY A 4 26.13 15.02 -54.65
CA GLY A 4 25.39 16.19 -54.18
C GLY A 4 23.88 16.09 -54.44
N SER A 5 23.46 15.59 -55.61
CA SER A 5 22.05 15.40 -55.92
C SER A 5 21.42 14.25 -55.13
N ILE A 6 22.17 13.18 -54.86
CA ILE A 6 21.72 12.08 -54.00
C ILE A 6 21.47 12.57 -52.56
N LEU A 7 22.41 13.33 -51.99
CA LEU A 7 22.25 13.89 -50.64
C LEU A 7 21.07 14.86 -50.56
N LEU A 8 20.87 15.72 -51.56
CA LEU A 8 19.72 16.62 -51.63
C LEU A 8 18.40 15.85 -51.70
N GLY A 9 18.34 14.79 -52.51
CA GLY A 9 17.16 13.92 -52.63
C GLY A 9 16.81 13.23 -51.32
N ILE A 10 17.81 12.70 -50.60
CA ILE A 10 17.61 12.07 -49.28
C ILE A 10 17.12 13.09 -48.26
N ALA A 11 17.70 14.30 -48.23
CA ALA A 11 17.29 15.35 -47.31
C ALA A 11 15.83 15.79 -47.54
N LEU A 12 15.43 15.97 -48.80
CA LEU A 12 14.04 16.28 -49.18
C LEU A 12 13.09 15.15 -48.79
N LEU A 13 13.47 13.89 -49.07
CA LEU A 13 12.65 12.74 -48.71
C LEU A 13 12.49 12.62 -47.19
N ALA A 14 13.56 12.82 -46.42
CA ALA A 14 13.51 12.83 -44.96
C ALA A 14 12.61 13.95 -44.42
N ALA A 15 12.67 15.16 -45.00
CA ALA A 15 11.80 16.27 -44.62
C ALA A 15 10.32 15.96 -44.89
N VAL A 16 10.00 15.37 -46.04
CA VAL A 16 8.63 14.94 -46.38
C VAL A 16 8.14 13.86 -45.43
N VAL A 17 8.96 12.85 -45.15
CA VAL A 17 8.62 11.78 -44.20
C VAL A 17 8.38 12.35 -42.80
N LEU A 18 9.22 13.27 -42.31
CA LEU A 18 9.04 13.93 -41.02
C LEU A 18 7.75 14.77 -40.97
N TYR A 19 7.44 15.51 -42.03
CA TYR A 19 6.20 16.29 -42.13
C TYR A 19 4.96 15.39 -42.08
N LEU A 20 5.01 14.24 -42.78
CA LEU A 20 3.93 13.25 -42.77
C LEU A 20 3.84 12.46 -41.45
N ALA A 21 4.95 12.29 -40.72
CA ALA A 21 4.98 11.59 -39.43
C ALA A 21 4.53 12.48 -38.25
N TYR A 22 4.67 13.80 -38.37
CA TYR A 22 4.23 14.79 -37.37
C TYR A 22 2.76 14.63 -36.91
N PRO A 23 1.74 14.49 -37.80
CA PRO A 23 0.36 14.29 -37.36
C PRO A 23 0.15 12.98 -36.58
N PHE A 24 0.93 11.95 -36.88
CA PHE A 24 0.82 10.65 -36.20
C PHE A 24 1.37 10.72 -34.77
N TRP A 25 2.48 11.44 -34.54
CA TRP A 25 2.97 11.72 -33.19
C TRP A 25 2.04 12.65 -32.41
N GLY A 26 1.42 13.63 -33.08
CA GLY A 26 0.46 14.56 -32.47
C GLY A 26 -0.85 13.90 -32.01
N ALA A 27 -1.33 12.87 -32.72
CA ALA A 27 -2.59 12.20 -32.38
C ALA A 27 -2.57 11.59 -30.96
N GLN A 28 -1.46 10.95 -30.56
CA GLN A 28 -1.32 10.38 -29.21
C GLN A 28 -1.27 11.46 -28.12
N GLU A 29 -0.58 12.57 -28.40
CA GLU A 29 -0.49 13.71 -27.49
C GLU A 29 -1.85 14.41 -27.33
N GLN A 30 -2.62 14.54 -28.40
CA GLN A 30 -3.99 15.07 -28.37
C GLN A 30 -4.92 14.19 -27.52
N THR A 31 -4.85 12.86 -27.66
CA THR A 31 -5.64 11.94 -26.83
C THR A 31 -5.25 12.05 -25.35
N ARG A 32 -3.94 12.13 -25.05
CA ARG A 32 -3.46 12.33 -23.67
C ARG A 32 -3.95 13.66 -23.09
N ARG A 33 -3.83 14.76 -23.83
CA ARG A 33 -4.33 16.08 -23.41
C ARG A 33 -5.83 16.07 -23.17
N ARG A 34 -6.63 15.49 -24.08
CA ARG A 34 -8.08 15.36 -23.89
C ARG A 34 -8.42 14.57 -22.62
N ARG A 35 -7.74 13.45 -22.38
CA ARG A 35 -7.91 12.64 -21.17
C ARG A 35 -7.54 13.42 -19.90
N GLN A 36 -6.48 14.22 -19.97
CA GLN A 36 -6.06 15.09 -18.87
C GLN A 36 -7.09 16.18 -18.59
N THR A 37 -7.52 16.93 -19.61
CA THR A 37 -8.57 17.95 -19.46
C THR A 37 -9.88 17.36 -18.89
N GLN A 38 -10.28 16.17 -19.35
CA GLN A 38 -11.45 15.47 -18.80
C GLN A 38 -11.25 15.13 -17.31
N ARG A 39 -10.06 14.65 -16.94
CA ARG A 39 -9.73 14.36 -15.54
C ARG A 39 -9.76 15.62 -14.68
N ASP A 40 -9.21 16.73 -15.17
CA ASP A 40 -9.17 18.00 -14.45
C ASP A 40 -10.59 18.53 -14.19
N LEU A 41 -11.48 18.44 -15.20
CA LEU A 41 -12.90 18.78 -15.04
C LEU A 41 -13.59 17.94 -13.95
N LEU A 42 -13.34 16.63 -13.92
CA LEU A 42 -13.91 15.76 -12.89
C LEU A 42 -13.35 16.04 -11.49
N LEU A 43 -12.09 16.45 -11.39
CA LEU A 43 -11.50 16.87 -10.12
C LEU A 43 -12.17 18.14 -9.58
N GLU A 44 -12.43 19.11 -10.44
CA GLU A 44 -13.16 20.32 -10.09
C GLU A 44 -14.59 20.00 -9.65
N GLN A 45 -15.31 19.13 -10.38
CA GLN A 45 -16.65 18.68 -9.99
C GLN A 45 -16.66 17.98 -8.63
N LYS A 46 -15.67 17.12 -8.36
CA LYS A 46 -15.49 16.48 -7.05
C LYS A 46 -15.33 17.52 -5.95
N GLU A 47 -14.49 18.53 -6.15
CA GLU A 47 -14.27 19.58 -5.16
C GLU A 47 -15.53 20.40 -4.89
N ALA A 48 -16.30 20.72 -5.95
CA ALA A 48 -17.59 21.41 -5.83
C ALA A 48 -18.61 20.59 -5.02
N LEU A 49 -18.76 19.29 -5.31
CA LEU A 49 -19.67 18.40 -4.57
C LEU A 49 -19.27 18.26 -3.10
N LEU A 50 -17.98 18.12 -2.81
CA LEU A 50 -17.49 18.04 -1.43
C LEU A 50 -17.69 19.34 -0.66
N ALA A 51 -17.53 20.49 -1.32
CA ALA A 51 -17.84 21.78 -0.72
C ALA A 51 -19.34 21.91 -0.42
N GLN A 52 -20.20 21.43 -1.31
CA GLN A 52 -21.65 21.43 -1.12
C GLN A 52 -22.09 20.53 0.05
N ILE A 53 -21.53 19.33 0.16
CA ILE A 53 -21.77 18.44 1.31
C ILE A 53 -21.33 19.12 2.60
N ARG A 54 -20.15 19.75 2.62
CA ARG A 54 -19.65 20.46 3.82
C ARG A 54 -20.57 21.61 4.22
N SER A 55 -21.07 22.38 3.25
CA SER A 55 -22.05 23.44 3.52
C SER A 55 -23.34 22.88 4.09
N LEU A 56 -23.84 21.77 3.53
CA LEU A 56 -25.04 21.09 3.99
C LEU A 56 -24.89 20.59 5.43
N ASP A 57 -23.76 19.95 5.73
CA ASP A 57 -23.43 19.47 7.08
C ASP A 57 -23.35 20.65 8.08
N PHE A 58 -22.77 21.78 7.67
CA PHE A 58 -22.72 22.99 8.51
C PHE A 58 -24.11 23.59 8.78
N ASP A 59 -24.99 23.64 7.79
CA ASP A 59 -26.36 24.15 7.99
C ASP A 59 -27.18 23.24 8.93
N HIS A 60 -26.93 21.92 8.90
CA HIS A 60 -27.49 20.98 9.86
C HIS A 60 -26.93 21.19 11.28
N GLU A 61 -25.61 21.27 11.42
CA GLU A 61 -24.95 21.51 12.71
C GLU A 61 -25.37 22.83 13.37
N THR A 62 -25.67 23.86 12.56
CA THR A 62 -26.16 25.16 13.05
C THR A 62 -27.67 25.18 13.30
N GLY A 63 -28.37 24.06 13.09
CA GLY A 63 -29.81 23.93 13.32
C GLY A 63 -30.70 24.63 12.30
N LYS A 64 -30.15 25.05 11.14
CA LYS A 64 -30.91 25.67 10.05
C LYS A 64 -31.67 24.63 9.22
N LEU A 65 -31.23 23.37 9.27
CA LEU A 65 -31.79 22.28 8.48
C LEU A 65 -32.25 21.11 9.37
N PRO A 66 -33.49 20.59 9.20
CA PRO A 66 -33.96 19.40 9.92
C PRO A 66 -33.22 18.12 9.50
N ASP A 67 -33.05 17.18 10.44
CA ASP A 67 -32.37 15.89 10.24
C ASP A 67 -32.86 15.12 9.01
N GLU A 68 -34.19 15.03 8.85
CA GLU A 68 -34.82 14.26 7.77
C GLU A 68 -34.42 14.80 6.38
N MET A 69 -34.37 16.14 6.25
CA MET A 69 -34.01 16.82 5.01
C MET A 69 -32.50 16.73 4.75
N HIS A 70 -31.68 16.87 5.80
CA HIS A 70 -30.24 16.69 5.72
C HIS A 70 -29.86 15.30 5.21
N VAL A 71 -30.42 14.24 5.81
CA VAL A 71 -30.11 12.85 5.45
C VAL A 71 -30.46 12.58 3.99
N GLN A 72 -31.61 13.07 3.52
CA GLN A 72 -32.05 12.89 2.14
C GLN A 72 -31.12 13.62 1.15
N GLN A 73 -30.83 14.90 1.40
CA GLN A 73 -29.99 15.70 0.50
C GLN A 73 -28.54 15.21 0.49
N ARG A 74 -28.02 14.83 1.66
CA ARG A 74 -26.66 14.29 1.80
C ARG A 74 -26.49 12.97 1.07
N ALA A 75 -27.49 12.08 1.13
CA ALA A 75 -27.46 10.83 0.39
C ALA A 75 -27.37 11.05 -1.13
N GLY A 76 -28.11 12.03 -1.66
CA GLY A 76 -28.04 12.41 -3.08
C GLY A 76 -26.66 12.90 -3.48
N LEU A 77 -26.12 13.89 -2.75
CA LEU A 77 -24.79 14.44 -3.02
C LEU A 77 -23.67 13.39 -2.89
N MET A 78 -23.80 12.47 -1.93
CA MET A 78 -22.85 11.35 -1.76
C MET A 78 -22.90 10.37 -2.94
N ALA A 79 -24.09 10.09 -3.47
CA ALA A 79 -24.24 9.25 -4.65
C ALA A 79 -23.59 9.91 -5.89
N GLU A 80 -23.80 11.21 -6.09
CA GLU A 80 -23.15 11.99 -7.16
C GLU A 80 -21.63 12.00 -7.01
N ALA A 81 -21.12 12.28 -5.81
CA ALA A 81 -19.67 12.28 -5.53
C ALA A 81 -19.05 10.90 -5.80
N THR A 82 -19.75 9.83 -5.42
CA THR A 82 -19.31 8.44 -5.69
C THR A 82 -19.22 8.17 -7.19
N ALA A 83 -20.21 8.62 -7.98
CA ALA A 83 -20.19 8.46 -9.43
C ALA A 83 -19.01 9.20 -10.08
N VAL A 84 -18.71 10.43 -9.64
CA VAL A 84 -17.54 11.20 -10.14
C VAL A 84 -16.23 10.50 -9.79
N LEU A 85 -16.09 9.97 -8.55
CA LEU A 85 -14.90 9.22 -8.14
C LEU A 85 -14.69 7.96 -8.98
N GLN A 86 -15.75 7.23 -9.32
CA GLN A 86 -15.66 6.06 -10.21
C GLN A 86 -15.16 6.44 -11.62
N GLN A 87 -15.61 7.58 -12.16
CA GLN A 87 -15.12 8.08 -13.44
C GLN A 87 -13.64 8.47 -13.38
N LEU A 88 -13.20 9.10 -12.28
CA LEU A 88 -11.80 9.42 -12.05
C LEU A 88 -10.92 8.17 -11.94
N ASP A 89 -11.39 7.12 -11.26
CA ASP A 89 -10.66 5.85 -11.13
C ASP A 89 -10.50 5.15 -12.49
N ALA A 90 -11.55 5.18 -13.33
CA ALA A 90 -11.49 4.68 -14.70
C ALA A 90 -10.47 5.45 -15.56
N LEU A 91 -10.42 6.77 -15.42
CA LEU A 91 -9.43 7.61 -16.13
C LEU A 91 -8.02 7.48 -15.56
N SER A 92 -7.84 7.12 -14.30
CA SER A 92 -6.52 7.04 -13.65
C SER A 92 -5.83 5.69 -13.87
N GLY A 93 -6.53 4.69 -14.41
CA GLY A 93 -5.98 3.34 -14.58
C GLY A 93 -5.79 2.59 -13.26
N LYS A 94 -6.34 3.12 -12.17
CA LYS A 94 -6.23 2.54 -10.82
C LYS A 94 -6.76 1.10 -10.78
N GLY A 95 -7.82 0.80 -11.53
CA GLY A 95 -8.35 -0.56 -11.65
C GLY A 95 -7.41 -1.58 -12.32
N GLU A 96 -6.38 -1.15 -13.05
CA GLU A 96 -5.31 -2.05 -13.52
C GLU A 96 -4.30 -2.34 -12.41
N VAL A 97 -3.94 -1.29 -11.65
CA VAL A 97 -3.06 -1.40 -10.48
C VAL A 97 -3.70 -2.28 -9.41
N ASP A 98 -4.98 -2.08 -9.11
CA ASP A 98 -5.71 -2.90 -8.13
C ASP A 98 -5.75 -4.37 -8.54
N ARG A 99 -6.02 -4.67 -9.82
CA ARG A 99 -5.96 -6.04 -10.36
C ARG A 99 -4.56 -6.64 -10.26
N ALA A 100 -3.52 -5.85 -10.52
CA ALA A 100 -2.14 -6.31 -10.39
C ALA A 100 -1.78 -6.61 -8.93
N ILE A 101 -2.23 -5.78 -7.98
CA ILE A 101 -2.07 -5.99 -6.54
C ILE A 101 -2.80 -7.25 -6.10
N GLU A 102 -4.08 -7.43 -6.49
CA GLU A 102 -4.85 -8.63 -6.15
C GLU A 102 -4.19 -9.90 -6.68
N ALA A 103 -3.69 -9.87 -7.92
CA ALA A 103 -2.94 -10.98 -8.49
C ALA A 103 -1.64 -11.27 -7.73
N ALA A 104 -0.92 -10.23 -7.30
CA ALA A 104 0.30 -10.38 -6.49
C ALA A 104 -0.01 -10.97 -5.11
N VAL A 105 -1.05 -10.50 -4.43
CA VAL A 105 -1.50 -11.02 -3.13
C VAL A 105 -1.96 -12.48 -3.24
N ALA A 106 -2.73 -12.82 -4.29
CA ALA A 106 -3.15 -14.19 -4.53
C ALA A 106 -1.96 -15.14 -4.77
N ARG A 107 -0.93 -14.68 -5.48
CA ARG A 107 0.33 -15.42 -5.63
C ARG A 107 1.06 -15.60 -4.30
N ALA A 108 1.14 -14.54 -3.49
CA ALA A 108 1.77 -14.61 -2.17
C ALA A 108 1.05 -15.58 -1.23
N ARG A 109 -0.28 -15.59 -1.21
CA ARG A 109 -1.09 -16.53 -0.40
C ARG A 109 -0.96 -18.00 -0.82
N ARG A 110 -0.62 -18.27 -2.10
CA ARG A 110 -0.39 -19.64 -2.59
C ARG A 110 0.98 -20.19 -2.21
N GLN A 111 1.92 -19.33 -1.83
CA GLN A 111 3.21 -19.77 -1.29
C GLN A 111 2.99 -20.26 0.15
N PRO A 112 3.69 -21.33 0.58
CA PRO A 112 3.59 -21.80 1.95
C PRO A 112 3.87 -20.64 2.90
N ALA A 113 3.04 -20.50 3.93
CA ALA A 113 3.14 -19.39 4.85
C ALA A 113 4.58 -19.33 5.40
N PRO A 114 5.22 -18.15 5.42
CA PRO A 114 6.55 -17.99 5.99
C PRO A 114 6.64 -18.61 7.39
N ASP A 115 5.54 -18.53 8.15
CA ASP A 115 5.40 -19.08 9.49
C ASP A 115 5.62 -20.60 9.55
N ASP A 116 5.11 -21.38 8.59
CA ASP A 116 5.32 -22.84 8.58
C ASP A 116 6.79 -23.19 8.33
N ALA A 117 7.46 -22.44 7.45
CA ALA A 117 8.88 -22.60 7.17
C ALA A 117 9.75 -22.15 8.35
N ILE A 118 9.36 -21.07 9.04
CA ILE A 118 10.00 -20.56 10.25
C ILE A 118 9.82 -21.55 11.40
N GLU A 119 8.62 -22.06 11.66
CA GLU A 119 8.37 -23.05 12.71
C GLU A 119 9.14 -24.34 12.45
N ALA A 120 9.18 -24.80 11.18
CA ALA A 120 10.01 -25.93 10.81
C ALA A 120 11.51 -25.64 11.01
N ALA A 121 11.98 -24.43 10.75
CA ALA A 121 13.36 -24.02 10.99
C ALA A 121 13.69 -23.93 12.49
N VAL A 122 12.80 -23.39 13.31
CA VAL A 122 12.91 -23.32 14.76
C VAL A 122 12.91 -24.72 15.37
N ALA A 123 12.02 -25.61 14.92
CA ALA A 123 11.99 -27.01 15.35
C ALA A 123 13.30 -27.74 15.01
N ARG A 124 13.86 -27.51 13.80
CA ARG A 124 15.18 -28.04 13.41
C ARG A 124 16.30 -27.48 14.28
N ALA A 125 16.29 -26.17 14.58
CA ALA A 125 17.26 -25.53 15.44
C ALA A 125 17.20 -26.08 16.87
N ARG A 126 15.99 -26.23 17.45
CA ARG A 126 15.80 -26.83 18.77
C ARG A 126 16.28 -28.28 18.84
N ARG A 127 16.11 -29.08 17.78
CA ARG A 127 16.64 -30.46 17.72
C ARG A 127 18.16 -30.54 17.62
N ARG A 128 18.79 -29.53 17.02
CA ARG A 128 20.26 -29.43 16.87
C ARG A 128 20.92 -28.74 18.06
N ALA A 129 20.18 -27.98 18.84
CA ALA A 129 20.67 -27.42 20.08
C ALA A 129 21.12 -28.58 20.98
N PRO A 130 22.35 -28.56 21.52
CA PRO A 130 22.77 -29.56 22.48
C PRO A 130 21.78 -29.56 23.64
N ALA A 131 21.41 -30.76 24.12
CA ALA A 131 20.71 -30.89 25.39
C ALA A 131 21.45 -30.05 26.44
N PRO A 132 20.76 -29.31 27.32
CA PRO A 132 21.42 -28.53 28.35
C PRO A 132 22.37 -29.48 29.09
N THR A 133 23.67 -29.28 28.89
CA THR A 133 24.70 -30.09 29.52
C THR A 133 24.66 -29.69 30.99
N ASN A 134 23.92 -30.47 31.77
CA ASN A 134 23.80 -30.33 33.21
C ASN A 134 25.15 -30.70 33.86
N GLY A 135 26.15 -29.83 33.70
CA GLY A 135 27.44 -29.88 34.38
C GLY A 135 27.47 -29.06 35.67
N HIS A 136 26.37 -28.39 36.01
CA HIS A 136 26.25 -27.55 37.20
C HIS A 136 25.07 -28.03 38.04
N ALA A 137 25.31 -28.34 39.31
CA ALA A 137 24.29 -28.87 40.24
C ALA A 137 22.99 -28.07 40.14
N ALA A 138 21.91 -28.77 39.75
CA ALA A 138 20.59 -28.21 39.56
C ALA A 138 20.12 -27.52 40.83
N ARG A 139 19.67 -26.27 40.71
CA ARG A 139 18.94 -25.55 41.77
C ARG A 139 17.46 -25.51 41.40
N PHE A 140 16.60 -25.18 42.35
CA PHE A 140 15.18 -24.96 42.09
C PHE A 140 14.85 -23.49 42.32
N CYS A 141 13.97 -22.94 41.48
CA CYS A 141 13.47 -21.57 41.65
C CYS A 141 12.67 -21.46 42.95
N PRO A 142 12.98 -20.51 43.85
CA PRO A 142 12.29 -20.39 45.14
C PRO A 142 10.82 -19.93 45.00
N GLN A 143 10.45 -19.33 43.87
CA GLN A 143 9.09 -18.82 43.66
C GLN A 143 8.14 -19.88 43.07
N CYS A 144 8.62 -20.73 42.16
CA CYS A 144 7.75 -21.66 41.42
C CYS A 144 8.19 -23.12 41.46
N GLY A 145 9.36 -23.42 42.04
CA GLY A 145 9.87 -24.78 42.18
C GLY A 145 10.45 -25.40 40.91
N MET A 146 10.50 -24.70 39.78
CA MET A 146 11.09 -25.23 38.55
C MET A 146 12.62 -25.38 38.64
N ALA A 147 13.16 -26.42 38.02
CA ALA A 147 14.60 -26.64 37.93
C ALA A 147 15.27 -25.53 37.11
N VAL A 148 16.38 -25.00 37.64
CA VAL A 148 17.17 -23.93 37.05
C VAL A 148 18.66 -24.24 37.18
N THR A 149 19.47 -23.73 36.24
CA THR A 149 20.92 -23.88 36.27
C THR A 149 21.56 -22.77 37.11
N GLN A 150 22.79 -22.98 37.60
CA GLN A 150 23.49 -21.97 38.41
C GLN A 150 23.86 -20.70 37.64
N THR A 151 23.84 -20.76 36.30
CA THR A 151 24.14 -19.64 35.42
C THR A 151 22.89 -18.85 35.03
N ASP A 152 21.69 -19.35 35.34
CA ASP A 152 20.45 -18.67 34.97
C ASP A 152 20.28 -17.39 35.80
N LYS A 153 20.14 -16.26 35.11
CA LYS A 153 19.85 -14.96 35.75
C LYS A 153 18.38 -14.82 36.14
N PHE A 154 17.49 -15.50 35.41
CA PHE A 154 16.04 -15.49 35.58
C PHE A 154 15.47 -16.89 35.38
N CYS A 155 14.36 -17.22 36.04
CA CYS A 155 13.62 -18.45 35.82
C CYS A 155 12.82 -18.37 34.50
N ALA A 156 13.06 -19.29 33.58
CA ALA A 156 12.36 -19.34 32.29
C ALA A 156 10.85 -19.67 32.41
N ALA A 157 10.40 -20.20 33.55
CA ALA A 157 9.01 -20.57 33.77
C ALA A 157 8.16 -19.45 34.40
N CYS A 158 8.72 -18.70 35.36
CA CYS A 158 7.98 -17.67 36.10
C CYS A 158 8.59 -16.26 36.05
N GLY A 159 9.75 -16.08 35.41
CA GLY A 159 10.43 -14.80 35.28
C GLY A 159 11.18 -14.32 36.53
N HIS A 160 11.20 -15.09 37.62
CA HIS A 160 11.86 -14.69 38.88
C HIS A 160 13.36 -14.48 38.70
N HIS A 161 13.90 -13.39 39.25
CA HIS A 161 15.34 -13.10 39.22
C HIS A 161 16.10 -14.04 40.17
N LEU A 162 17.07 -14.80 39.67
CA LEU A 162 17.76 -15.84 40.43
C LEU A 162 19.13 -15.40 40.99
N ILE A 163 19.68 -14.30 40.47
CA ILE A 163 20.88 -13.69 41.04
C ILE A 163 20.49 -12.69 42.12
N ALA A 164 21.10 -12.80 43.31
CA ALA A 164 20.88 -11.87 44.41
C ALA A 164 21.44 -10.50 44.03
N VAL A 165 20.56 -9.54 43.75
CA VAL A 165 20.91 -8.13 43.66
C VAL A 165 21.10 -7.65 45.10
N GLN A 166 22.34 -7.52 45.55
CA GLN A 166 22.63 -6.89 46.85
C GLN A 166 22.34 -5.39 46.73
N ASN A 167 21.13 -4.97 47.12
CA ASN A 167 20.84 -3.57 47.40
C ASN A 167 21.47 -3.21 48.74
N LYS A 168 22.60 -2.51 48.70
CA LYS A 168 23.23 -1.88 49.86
C LYS A 168 22.46 -0.58 50.15
N ALA A 169 21.89 -0.48 51.36
CA ALA A 169 21.23 0.71 51.89
C ALA A 169 22.20 1.88 52.03
#